data_AF-A0A936XAY4-F1
#
_entry.id   AF-A0A936XAY4-F1
#
_cell.length_a   1.000
_cell.length_b   1.000
_cell.length_c   1.000
_cell.angle_alpha   90.00
_cell.angle_beta   90.00
_cell.angle_gamma   90.00
#
_symmetry.space_group_name_H-M   'P 1'
#
loop_
_entity.id
_entity.type
_entity.pdbx_description
1 polymer ?
#
loop_
_entity_poly.entity_id
_entity_poly.type
_entity_poly.pdbx_seq_one_letter_code
_entity_poly.pdbx_strand_id
1 'polypeptide(L)'
;MIEYPKDIKFKYAWRKYQQRVLDDLQDHITDGHLHVIAPPGSGKTVLGLEVAIRLNKPTLILAPTIAIRNQWIQRFCELFLQTNL
;
A
#
# COMPACT_ATOMS: atom_id res chain seq x y z
N MET A 1 -16.15 -0.20 14.14
CA MET A 1 -14.82 0.11 13.58
C MET A 1 -14.83 -0.32 12.12
N ILE A 2 -14.29 0.51 11.22
CA ILE A 2 -14.14 0.15 9.80
C ILE A 2 -12.71 -0.39 9.67
N GLU A 3 -12.58 -1.69 9.45
CA GLU A 3 -11.30 -2.38 9.25
C GLU A 3 -11.25 -2.97 7.84
N TYR A 4 -10.05 -3.17 7.30
CA TYR A 4 -9.90 -3.91 6.06
C TYR A 4 -10.32 -5.38 6.26
N PRO A 5 -11.05 -5.99 5.30
CA PRO A 5 -11.31 -7.43 5.33
C PRO A 5 -10.00 -8.25 5.41
N LYS A 6 -10.02 -9.33 6.19
CA LYS A 6 -8.83 -10.15 6.51
C LYS A 6 -8.19 -10.82 5.30
N ASP A 7 -8.98 -10.98 4.26
CA ASP A 7 -8.68 -11.58 2.98
C ASP A 7 -7.99 -10.61 2.02
N ILE A 8 -8.00 -9.30 2.31
CA ILE A 8 -7.25 -8.31 1.53
C ILE A 8 -5.75 -8.45 1.82
N LYS A 9 -5.01 -8.92 0.83
CA LYS A 9 -3.55 -9.07 0.89
C LYS A 9 -2.93 -8.94 -0.49
N PHE A 10 -1.67 -8.52 -0.55
CA PHE A 10 -0.96 -8.50 -1.83
C PHE A 10 -0.81 -9.92 -2.39
N LYS A 11 -1.19 -10.14 -3.66
CA LYS A 11 -1.23 -11.48 -4.28
C LYS A 11 0.14 -12.07 -4.66
N TYR A 12 1.22 -11.29 -4.57
CA TYR A 12 2.58 -11.72 -4.93
C TYR A 12 3.54 -11.57 -3.74
N ALA A 13 4.73 -12.17 -3.87
CA ALA A 13 5.80 -11.96 -2.91
C ALA A 13 6.39 -10.54 -2.99
N TRP A 14 6.76 -9.98 -1.85
CA TRP A 14 7.45 -8.69 -1.78
C TRP A 14 8.89 -8.80 -2.25
N ARG A 15 9.38 -7.77 -2.95
CA ARG A 15 10.82 -7.64 -3.24
C ARG A 15 11.56 -7.38 -1.93
N LYS A 16 12.82 -7.82 -1.82
CA LYS A 16 13.63 -7.69 -0.59
C LYS A 16 13.60 -6.29 0.04
N TYR A 17 13.71 -5.24 -0.77
CA TYR A 17 13.69 -3.85 -0.26
C TYR A 17 12.30 -3.41 0.21
N GLN A 18 11.21 -3.91 -0.39
CA GLN A 18 9.85 -3.62 0.04
C GLN A 18 9.59 -4.30 1.37
N GLN A 19 9.96 -5.59 1.47
CA GLN A 19 9.82 -6.37 2.69
C GLN A 19 10.54 -5.68 3.85
N ARG A 20 11.78 -5.22 3.65
CA ARG A 20 12.52 -4.47 4.69
C ARG A 20 11.76 -3.23 5.19
N VAL A 21 11.25 -2.39 4.28
CA VAL A 21 10.46 -1.20 4.66
C VAL A 21 9.19 -1.57 5.44
N LEU A 22 8.59 -2.70 5.08
CA LEU A 22 7.37 -3.20 5.71
C LEU A 22 7.63 -3.82 7.10
N ASP A 23 8.75 -4.51 7.26
CA ASP A 23 9.16 -5.11 8.54
C ASP A 23 9.53 -4.03 9.56
N ASP A 24 10.21 -2.97 9.11
CA ASP A 24 10.64 -1.84 9.95
C ASP A 24 9.56 -0.74 10.08
N LEU A 25 8.34 -0.99 9.60
CA LEU A 25 7.27 0.02 9.49
C LEU A 25 6.91 0.66 10.83
N GLN A 26 6.91 -0.12 11.91
CA GLN A 26 6.52 0.33 13.24
C GLN A 26 7.54 1.32 13.80
N ASP A 27 8.82 1.07 13.56
CA ASP A 27 9.91 1.97 13.94
C ASP A 27 9.88 3.24 13.09
N HIS A 28 9.47 3.14 11.83
CA HIS A 28 9.35 4.29 10.93
C HIS A 28 8.16 5.21 11.22
N ILE A 29 7.18 4.80 12.03
CA ILE A 29 5.95 5.57 12.30
C ILE A 29 5.88 6.03 13.77
N THR A 30 6.98 5.92 14.52
CA THR A 30 7.01 6.33 15.93
C THR A 30 6.65 7.80 16.16
N ASP A 31 6.93 8.67 15.18
CA ASP A 31 6.58 10.10 15.21
C ASP A 31 5.31 10.44 14.40
N GLY A 32 4.57 9.41 13.96
CA GLY A 32 3.36 9.54 13.15
C GLY A 32 3.60 9.82 11.67
N HIS A 33 4.84 9.80 11.18
CA HIS A 33 5.16 10.16 9.80
C HIS A 33 6.05 9.12 9.11
N LEU A 34 5.65 8.67 7.92
CA LEU A 34 6.48 7.80 7.07
C LEU A 34 6.84 8.52 5.78
N HIS A 35 8.14 8.66 5.49
CA HIS A 35 8.64 9.17 4.22
C HIS A 35 9.36 8.06 3.42
N VAL A 36 8.78 7.68 2.28
CA VAL A 36 9.35 6.66 1.40
C VAL A 36 9.91 7.31 0.13
N ILE A 37 11.22 7.17 -0.07
CA ILE A 37 11.90 7.54 -1.33
C ILE A 37 12.10 6.28 -2.15
N ALA A 38 11.48 6.22 -3.33
CA ALA A 38 11.59 5.06 -4.20
C ALA A 38 11.62 5.47 -5.69
N PRO A 39 12.48 4.85 -6.52
CA PRO A 39 12.59 5.20 -7.94
C PRO A 39 11.31 4.83 -8.71
N PRO A 40 11.08 5.38 -9.91
CA PRO A 40 10.03 4.90 -10.81
C PRO A 40 10.13 3.38 -11.04
N GLY A 41 9.00 2.69 -11.09
CA GLY A 41 8.96 1.21 -11.26
C GLY A 41 9.25 0.37 -10.00
N SER A 42 9.57 1.00 -8.87
CA SER A 42 9.78 0.33 -7.57
C SER A 42 8.49 -0.20 -6.90
N GLY A 43 7.32 0.03 -7.48
CA GLY A 43 6.07 -0.40 -6.85
C GLY A 43 5.67 0.42 -5.62
N LYS A 44 6.06 1.70 -5.53
CA LYS A 44 5.64 2.60 -4.44
C LYS A 44 4.12 2.62 -4.18
N THR A 45 3.32 2.41 -5.22
CA THR A 45 1.85 2.31 -5.10
C THR A 45 1.42 1.10 -4.29
N VAL A 46 1.94 -0.09 -4.61
CA VAL A 46 1.58 -1.32 -3.87
C VAL A 46 2.14 -1.30 -2.45
N LEU A 47 3.33 -0.72 -2.27
CA LEU A 47 3.92 -0.52 -0.95
C LEU A 47 3.05 0.41 -0.08
N GLY A 48 2.58 1.53 -0.63
CA GLY A 48 1.68 2.44 0.09
C GLY A 48 0.33 1.80 0.43
N LEU A 49 -0.23 0.97 -0.46
CA LEU A 49 -1.46 0.21 -0.18
C LEU A 49 -1.26 -0.78 0.98
N GLU A 50 -0.14 -1.49 0.99
CA GLU A 50 0.20 -2.42 2.08
C GLU A 50 0.39 -1.69 3.41
N VAL A 51 1.04 -0.52 3.41
CA VAL A 51 1.16 0.32 4.61
C VAL A 51 -0.23 0.71 5.13
N ALA A 52 -1.14 1.15 4.25
CA ALA A 52 -2.51 1.49 4.64
C ALA A 52 -3.25 0.29 5.27
N ILE A 53 -3.10 -0.91 4.70
CA ILE A 53 -3.69 -2.15 5.23
C ILE A 53 -3.10 -2.49 6.61
N ARG A 54 -1.78 -2.43 6.77
CA ARG A 54 -1.10 -2.72 8.05
C ARG A 54 -1.46 -1.73 9.15
N LEU A 55 -1.62 -0.45 8.80
CA LEU A 55 -2.08 0.56 9.74
C LEU A 55 -3.55 0.38 10.13
N ASN A 56 -4.34 -0.27 9.27
CA ASN A 56 -5.75 -0.60 9.46
C ASN A 56 -6.60 0.60 9.94
N LYS A 57 -6.38 1.77 9.31
CA LYS A 57 -7.08 3.02 9.60
C LYS A 57 -7.73 3.56 8.32
N PRO A 58 -8.81 4.37 8.44
CA PRO A 58 -9.33 5.11 7.30
C PRO A 58 -8.21 5.89 6.59
N THR A 59 -8.01 5.60 5.31
CA THR A 59 -6.87 6.11 4.54
C THR A 59 -7.36 7.00 3.40
N LEU A 60 -6.77 8.19 3.27
CA LEU A 60 -6.99 9.12 2.16
C LEU A 60 -5.75 9.14 1.26
N ILE A 61 -5.91 8.79 -0.01
CA ILE A 61 -4.84 8.87 -1.02
C ILE A 61 -5.05 10.14 -1.86
N LEU A 62 -4.11 11.07 -1.78
CA LEU A 62 -4.10 12.28 -2.60
C LEU A 62 -3.33 12.02 -3.90
N ALA A 63 -3.98 12.26 -5.04
CA ALA A 63 -3.40 12.10 -6.36
C ALA A 63 -3.51 13.41 -7.15
N PRO A 64 -2.48 13.81 -7.91
CA PRO A 64 -2.47 15.09 -8.61
C PRO A 64 -3.35 15.09 -9.88
N THR A 65 -3.76 13.92 -10.37
CA THR A 65 -4.63 13.78 -11.55
C THR A 65 -5.62 12.63 -11.39
N ILE A 66 -6.72 12.70 -12.14
CA ILE A 66 -7.72 11.62 -12.23
C ILE A 66 -7.09 10.31 -12.72
N ALA A 67 -6.16 10.38 -13.68
CA ALA A 67 -5.47 9.20 -14.19
C ALA A 67 -4.67 8.47 -13.10
N ILE A 68 -3.91 9.21 -12.27
CA ILE A 68 -3.13 8.61 -11.18
C ILE A 68 -4.08 8.06 -10.10
N ARG A 69 -5.15 8.77 -9.75
CA ARG A 69 -6.19 8.26 -8.84
C ARG A 69 -6.76 6.92 -9.32
N ASN A 70 -7.13 6.84 -10.59
CA ASN A 70 -7.71 5.61 -11.16
C ASN A 70 -6.69 4.46 -11.16
N GLN A 71 -5.40 4.74 -11.36
CA GLN A 71 -4.36 3.72 -11.22
C GLN A 71 -4.28 3.15 -9.79
N TRP A 72 -4.41 3.97 -8.75
CA TRP A 72 -4.45 3.46 -7.36
C TRP A 72 -5.62 2.49 -7.15
N ILE A 73 -6.82 2.86 -7.62
CA ILE A 73 -8.01 2.01 -7.55
C ILE A 73 -7.77 0.69 -8.28
N GLN A 74 -7.30 0.76 -9.53
CA GLN A 74 -7.01 -0.41 -10.34
C GLN A 74 -5.99 -1.34 -9.66
N ARG A 75 -4.90 -0.78 -9.12
CA ARG A 75 -3.87 -1.59 -8.43
C ARG A 75 -4.38 -2.26 -7.17
N PHE A 76 -5.25 -1.60 -6.42
CA PHE A 76 -5.89 -2.22 -5.27
C PHE A 76 -6.80 -3.38 -5.70
N CYS A 77 -7.67 -3.16 -6.68
CA CYS A 77 -8.58 -4.20 -7.18
C CYS A 77 -7.82 -5.40 -7.75
N GLU A 78 -6.85 -5.16 -8.63
CA GLU A 78 -6.11 -6.23 -9.33
C GLU A 78 -5.19 -7.04 -8.42
N LEU A 79 -4.62 -6.41 -7.38
CA LEU A 79 -3.50 -6.98 -6.64
C LEU A 79 -3.83 -7.35 -5.19
N PHE A 80 -4.95 -6.82 -4.63
CA PHE A 80 -5.29 -7.01 -3.21
C PHE A 80 -6.65 -7.66 -2.96
N LEU A 81 -7.68 -7.41 -3.78
CA LEU A 81 -9.06 -7.88 -3.52
C LEU A 81 -9.28 -9.39 -3.66
N GLN A 82 -8.26 -10.18 -4.03
CA GLN A 82 -8.37 -11.63 -4.25
C GLN A 82 -9.50 -12.03 -5.23
N THR A 83 -9.84 -11.15 -6.17
CA THR A 83 -10.89 -11.41 -7.16
C THR A 83 -10.30 -12.03 -8.43
N ASN A 84 -10.92 -13.10 -8.92
CA ASN A 84 -10.68 -13.64 -10.25
C ASN A 84 -11.54 -12.88 -11.27
N LEU A 85 -11.24 -11.60 -11.50
CA LEU A 85 -11.79 -10.88 -12.65
C LEU A 85 -10.98 -11.22 -13.92
#